data_AF-A0AAJ7FGI5-F1
#
_entry.id   AF-A0AAJ7FGI5-F1
#
_cell.length_a   1.000
_cell.length_b   1.000
_cell.length_c   1.000
_cell.angle_alpha   90.00
_cell.angle_beta   90.00
_cell.angle_gamma   90.00
#
_symmetry.space_group_name_H-M   'P 1'
#
loop_
_entity.id
_entity.type
_entity.pdbx_description
1 polymer ?
#
loop_
_entity_poly.entity_id
_entity_poly.type
_entity_poly.pdbx_seq_one_letter_code
_entity_poly.pdbx_strand_id
1 'polypeptide(L)'
;MYKILQYKYTDTPDGKDGIKKMFYTSYIVPAVGFTAAYTATIYMATNLRGKDDCWNYTFAALVTAGVVGIARKNMSDAGALLPILTLLSFAYKRGTQHGTNIFNPKIVREGRVYYRDLSQTTDYPKNYTKSS
;
A
#
# COMPACT_ATOMS: atom_id res chain seq x y z
N MET A 1 -16.45 7.96 14.84
CA MET A 1 -15.90 7.67 13.50
C MET A 1 -15.46 6.21 13.30
N TYR A 2 -14.92 5.51 14.31
CA TYR A 2 -14.48 4.11 14.16
C TYR A 2 -15.60 3.07 13.88
N LYS A 3 -16.85 3.34 14.29
CA LYS A 3 -17.97 2.38 14.15
C LYS A 3 -18.40 2.11 12.70
N ILE A 4 -18.11 3.00 11.75
CA ILE A 4 -18.47 2.80 10.34
C ILE A 4 -17.51 1.82 9.65
N LEU A 5 -16.24 1.79 10.06
CA LEU A 5 -15.25 0.84 9.53
C LEU A 5 -15.49 -0.59 10.03
N GLN A 6 -16.14 -0.75 11.19
CA GLN A 6 -16.55 -2.04 11.76
C GLN A 6 -17.96 -2.46 11.35
N TYR A 7 -18.63 -1.68 10.48
CA TYR A 7 -19.96 -2.01 10.02
C TYR A 7 -19.93 -3.26 9.14
N LYS A 8 -20.70 -4.28 9.51
CA LYS A 8 -20.92 -5.46 8.66
C LYS A 8 -22.22 -5.26 7.89
N TYR A 9 -22.12 -5.28 6.58
CA TYR A 9 -23.25 -5.09 5.68
C TYR A 9 -24.39 -6.10 5.93
N THR A 10 -24.04 -7.33 6.32
CA THR A 10 -24.98 -8.45 6.51
C THR A 10 -25.69 -8.47 7.85
N ASP A 11 -25.32 -7.61 8.82
CA ASP A 11 -25.87 -7.67 10.18
C ASP A 11 -27.31 -7.12 10.26
N THR A 12 -27.67 -6.17 9.39
CA THR A 12 -29.02 -5.60 9.33
C THR A 12 -29.72 -6.07 8.06
N PRO A 13 -31.00 -6.52 8.10
CA PRO A 13 -31.75 -6.89 6.89
C PRO A 13 -31.90 -5.71 5.91
N ASP A 14 -32.19 -6.03 4.65
CA ASP A 14 -32.41 -5.02 3.62
C ASP A 14 -33.63 -4.15 3.93
N GLY A 15 -33.55 -2.86 3.60
CA GLY A 15 -34.54 -1.84 4.00
C GLY A 15 -34.24 -1.11 5.32
N LYS A 16 -33.24 -1.56 6.10
CA LYS A 16 -32.71 -0.82 7.26
C LYS A 16 -31.28 -0.33 6.98
N ASP A 17 -30.87 0.74 7.65
CA ASP A 17 -29.54 1.35 7.53
C ASP A 17 -29.14 1.76 6.09
N GLY A 18 -30.11 2.17 5.25
CA GLY A 18 -29.89 2.46 3.83
C GLY A 18 -28.72 3.41 3.54
N ILE A 19 -28.58 4.49 4.31
CA ILE A 19 -27.45 5.43 4.17
C ILE A 19 -26.12 4.74 4.50
N LYS A 20 -26.03 3.98 5.60
CA LYS A 20 -24.78 3.31 6.02
C LYS A 20 -24.37 2.24 5.01
N LYS A 21 -25.34 1.43 4.55
CA LYS A 21 -25.13 0.42 3.51
C LYS A 21 -24.62 1.06 2.23
N MET A 22 -25.26 2.14 1.78
CA MET A 22 -24.84 2.89 0.60
C MET A 22 -23.41 3.44 0.74
N PHE A 23 -23.06 4.06 1.87
CA PHE A 23 -21.69 4.52 2.11
C PHE A 23 -20.68 3.36 2.12
N TYR A 24 -21.02 2.25 2.75
CA TYR A 24 -20.15 1.07 2.81
C TYR A 24 -19.89 0.50 1.41
N THR A 25 -20.94 0.28 0.61
CA THR A 25 -20.82 -0.29 -0.73
C THR A 25 -20.16 0.67 -1.71
N SER A 26 -20.38 1.99 -1.59
CA SER A 26 -19.85 2.96 -2.54
C SER A 26 -18.39 3.35 -2.27
N TYR A 27 -17.91 3.23 -1.04
CA TYR A 27 -16.55 3.70 -0.68
C TYR A 27 -15.66 2.62 -0.05
N ILE A 28 -16.18 1.84 0.90
CA ILE A 28 -15.36 0.86 1.63
C ILE A 28 -15.04 -0.34 0.74
N VAL A 29 -16.05 -0.91 0.07
CA VAL A 29 -15.85 -2.07 -0.81
C VAL A 29 -14.85 -1.78 -1.94
N PRO A 30 -14.97 -0.66 -2.71
CA PRO A 30 -13.97 -0.31 -3.71
C PRO A 30 -12.58 -0.06 -3.11
N ALA A 31 -12.50 0.61 -1.95
CA ALA A 31 -11.21 0.87 -1.30
C ALA A 31 -10.47 -0.43 -0.96
N VAL A 32 -11.18 -1.45 -0.45
CA VAL A 32 -10.60 -2.78 -0.21
C VAL A 32 -10.06 -3.39 -1.51
N GLY A 33 -10.80 -3.29 -2.61
CA GLY A 33 -10.35 -3.75 -3.93
C GLY A 33 -9.08 -3.03 -4.42
N PHE A 34 -9.02 -1.71 -4.24
CA PHE A 34 -7.84 -0.92 -4.60
C PHE A 34 -6.62 -1.27 -3.76
N THR A 35 -6.79 -1.43 -2.44
CA THR A 35 -5.71 -1.87 -1.54
C THR A 35 -5.24 -3.28 -1.88
N ALA A 36 -6.16 -4.20 -2.20
CA ALA A 36 -5.80 -5.56 -2.60
C ALA A 36 -4.95 -5.57 -3.87
N ALA A 37 -5.32 -4.78 -4.90
CA ALA A 37 -4.52 -4.63 -6.12
C ALA A 37 -3.11 -4.07 -5.80
N TYR A 38 -3.04 -3.01 -4.99
CA TYR A 38 -1.78 -2.40 -4.56
C TYR A 38 -0.87 -3.43 -3.87
N THR A 39 -1.35 -4.11 -2.84
CA THR A 39 -0.57 -5.09 -2.08
C THR A 39 -0.18 -6.30 -2.92
N ALA A 40 -1.07 -6.78 -3.79
CA ALA A 40 -0.77 -7.88 -4.70
C ALA A 40 0.37 -7.51 -5.66
N THR A 41 0.36 -6.29 -6.23
CA THR A 41 1.45 -5.81 -7.10
C THR A 41 2.78 -5.74 -6.36
N ILE A 42 2.81 -5.21 -5.12
CA ILE A 42 4.05 -5.21 -4.32
C ILE A 42 4.54 -6.64 -4.11
N TYR A 43 3.66 -7.55 -3.67
CA TYR A 43 4.03 -8.94 -3.42
C TYR A 43 4.58 -9.62 -4.67
N MET A 44 3.90 -9.48 -5.81
CA MET A 44 4.35 -10.03 -7.07
C MET A 44 5.69 -9.42 -7.51
N ALA A 45 5.82 -8.09 -7.48
CA ALA A 45 7.04 -7.40 -7.90
C ALA A 45 8.25 -7.77 -7.02
N THR A 46 8.05 -7.89 -5.70
CA THR A 46 9.09 -8.33 -4.77
C THR A 46 9.53 -9.76 -5.05
N ASN A 47 8.60 -10.69 -5.24
CA ASN A 47 8.95 -12.10 -5.51
C ASN A 47 9.58 -12.29 -6.89
N LEU A 48 9.12 -11.54 -7.90
CA LEU A 48 9.67 -11.62 -9.26
C LEU A 48 11.08 -11.03 -9.37
N ARG A 49 11.38 -9.96 -8.62
CA ARG A 49 12.68 -9.27 -8.68
C ARG A 49 13.65 -9.71 -7.59
N GLY A 50 13.18 -10.43 -6.59
CA GLY A 50 13.97 -10.85 -5.42
C GLY A 50 14.43 -9.70 -4.52
N LYS A 51 13.83 -8.50 -4.66
CA LYS A 51 14.21 -7.30 -3.91
C LYS A 51 12.99 -6.46 -3.53
N ASP A 52 13.02 -5.89 -2.34
CA ASP A 52 11.96 -5.03 -1.79
C ASP A 52 12.41 -3.55 -1.77
N ASP A 53 12.14 -2.85 -2.87
CA ASP A 53 12.61 -1.47 -3.11
C ASP A 53 11.45 -0.50 -3.40
N CYS A 54 11.79 0.80 -3.52
CA CYS A 54 10.82 1.83 -3.86
C CYS A 54 10.10 1.58 -5.20
N TRP A 55 10.73 0.86 -6.14
CA TRP A 55 10.16 0.61 -7.45
C TRP A 55 8.94 -0.34 -7.38
N ASN A 56 8.96 -1.33 -6.50
CA ASN A 56 7.79 -2.20 -6.29
C ASN A 56 6.55 -1.40 -5.83
N TYR A 57 6.77 -0.45 -4.94
CA TYR A 57 5.73 0.44 -4.42
C TYR A 57 5.24 1.42 -5.49
N THR A 58 6.14 1.95 -6.32
CA THR A 58 5.77 2.78 -7.47
C THR A 58 4.95 2.02 -8.52
N PHE A 59 5.32 0.78 -8.84
CA PHE A 59 4.52 -0.05 -9.76
C PHE A 59 3.14 -0.35 -9.20
N ALA A 60 3.05 -0.61 -7.89
CA ALA A 60 1.77 -0.78 -7.23
C ALA A 60 0.89 0.47 -7.30
N ALA A 61 1.48 1.67 -7.17
CA ALA A 61 0.77 2.93 -7.36
C ALA A 61 0.23 3.08 -8.79
N LEU A 62 1.03 2.72 -9.80
CA LEU A 62 0.62 2.74 -11.21
C LEU A 62 -0.57 1.80 -11.46
N VAL A 63 -0.47 0.55 -11.02
CA VAL A 63 -1.56 -0.43 -11.17
C VAL A 63 -2.82 0.05 -10.46
N THR A 64 -2.70 0.54 -9.24
CA THR A 64 -3.85 0.99 -8.44
C THR A 64 -4.54 2.21 -9.05
N ALA A 65 -3.78 3.19 -9.56
CA ALA A 65 -4.36 4.33 -10.28
C ALA A 65 -5.15 3.88 -11.52
N GLY A 66 -4.61 2.92 -12.29
CA GLY A 66 -5.32 2.31 -13.42
C GLY A 66 -6.61 1.62 -13.01
N VAL A 67 -6.58 0.82 -11.93
CA VAL A 67 -7.77 0.16 -11.38
C VAL A 67 -8.83 1.18 -10.96
N VAL A 68 -8.43 2.29 -10.33
CA VAL A 68 -9.38 3.36 -9.96
C VAL A 68 -10.01 4.00 -11.20
N GLY A 69 -9.22 4.29 -12.24
CA GLY A 69 -9.75 4.84 -13.49
C GLY A 69 -10.75 3.92 -14.17
N ILE A 70 -10.46 2.62 -14.21
CA ILE A 70 -11.38 1.60 -14.74
C ILE A 70 -12.65 1.51 -13.90
N ALA A 71 -12.52 1.42 -12.57
CA ALA A 71 -13.64 1.30 -11.65
C ALA A 71 -14.59 2.51 -11.72
N ARG A 72 -14.03 3.72 -11.92
CA ARG A 72 -14.80 4.96 -12.10
C ARG A 72 -15.22 5.23 -13.54
N LYS A 73 -14.79 4.40 -14.49
CA LYS A 73 -15.00 4.60 -15.94
C LYS A 73 -14.49 5.97 -16.43
N ASN A 74 -13.43 6.49 -15.81
CA ASN A 74 -12.84 7.77 -16.13
C ASN A 74 -11.31 7.71 -16.00
N MET A 75 -10.59 7.78 -17.13
CA MET A 75 -9.13 7.71 -17.12
C MET A 75 -8.46 9.00 -16.63
N SER A 76 -9.16 10.14 -16.67
CA SER A 76 -8.63 11.40 -16.11
C SER A 76 -8.41 11.29 -14.60
N ASP A 77 -9.27 10.56 -13.89
CA ASP A 77 -9.10 10.27 -12.46
C ASP A 77 -7.83 9.45 -12.19
N ALA A 78 -7.53 8.47 -13.05
CA ALA A 78 -6.29 7.70 -12.96
C ALA A 78 -5.06 8.61 -13.17
N GLY A 79 -5.12 9.49 -14.18
CA GLY A 79 -4.07 10.46 -14.47
C GLY A 79 -3.81 11.42 -13.30
N ALA A 80 -4.86 11.89 -12.62
CA ALA A 80 -4.74 12.77 -11.46
C ALA A 80 -4.22 12.03 -10.21
N LEU A 81 -4.64 10.78 -9.98
CA LEU A 81 -4.23 10.00 -8.80
C LEU A 81 -2.82 9.43 -8.92
N LEU A 82 -2.37 9.10 -10.13
CA LEU A 82 -1.07 8.50 -10.38
C LEU A 82 0.11 9.26 -9.75
N PRO A 83 0.31 10.58 -9.99
CA PRO A 83 1.44 11.30 -9.43
C PRO A 83 1.36 11.35 -7.90
N ILE A 84 0.17 11.51 -7.34
CA ILE A 84 -0.06 11.55 -5.88
C ILE A 84 0.32 10.21 -5.26
N LEU A 85 -0.23 9.11 -5.76
CA LEU A 85 0.04 7.78 -5.24
C LEU A 85 1.51 7.40 -5.42
N THR A 86 2.12 7.77 -6.55
CA THR A 86 3.55 7.49 -6.81
C THR A 86 4.44 8.21 -5.82
N LEU A 87 4.23 9.52 -5.61
CA LEU A 87 5.01 10.31 -4.66
C LEU A 87 4.86 9.80 -3.24
N LEU A 88 3.63 9.51 -2.80
CA LEU A 88 3.35 8.98 -1.47
C LEU A 88 3.99 7.61 -1.27
N SER A 89 3.86 6.71 -2.25
CA SER A 89 4.40 5.34 -2.17
C SER A 89 5.92 5.34 -2.16
N PHE A 90 6.55 6.18 -3.00
CA PHE A 90 7.99 6.35 -3.03
C PHE A 90 8.51 6.95 -1.72
N ALA A 91 7.90 8.05 -1.25
CA ALA A 91 8.29 8.71 -0.01
C ALA A 91 8.13 7.78 1.19
N TYR A 92 7.02 7.03 1.26
CA TYR A 92 6.78 6.03 2.30
C TYR A 92 7.88 4.97 2.31
N LYS A 93 8.13 4.31 1.17
CA LYS A 93 9.14 3.25 1.11
C LYS A 93 10.55 3.79 1.38
N ARG A 94 10.90 4.93 0.78
CA ARG A 94 12.18 5.60 1.00
C ARG A 94 12.37 5.95 2.47
N GLY A 95 11.35 6.49 3.13
CA GLY A 95 11.41 6.84 4.56
C GLY A 95 11.64 5.60 5.43
N THR A 96 10.88 4.54 5.20
CA THR A 96 11.05 3.28 5.95
C THR A 96 12.44 2.66 5.75
N GLN A 97 13.05 2.78 4.56
CA GLN A 97 14.42 2.32 4.29
C GLN A 97 15.48 3.13 5.06
N HIS A 98 15.25 4.42 5.31
CA HIS A 98 16.16 5.30 6.06
C HIS A 98 15.83 5.38 7.56
N GLY A 99 14.98 4.48 8.06
CA GLY A 99 14.59 4.45 9.47
C GLY A 99 13.60 5.54 9.89
N THR A 100 13.14 6.40 8.99
CA THR A 100 12.12 7.42 9.25
C THR A 100 10.72 6.81 9.17
N ASN A 101 10.40 5.99 10.17
CA ASN A 101 9.06 5.45 10.35
C ASN A 101 8.11 6.55 10.85
N ILE A 102 7.22 7.02 9.99
CA ILE A 102 6.29 8.13 10.30
C ILE A 102 5.37 7.81 11.49
N PHE A 103 5.00 6.54 11.69
CA PHE A 103 4.08 6.10 12.74
C PHE A 103 4.76 5.46 13.96
N ASN A 104 6.08 5.20 13.89
CA ASN A 104 6.87 4.68 14.99
C ASN A 104 8.34 5.04 14.77
N PRO A 105 8.73 6.31 14.97
CA PRO A 105 10.08 6.77 14.67
C PRO A 105 11.07 6.01 15.56
N LYS A 106 11.75 5.02 14.99
CA LYS A 106 12.91 4.44 15.64
C LYS A 106 14.02 5.46 15.48
N ILE A 107 14.47 6.05 16.59
CA ILE A 107 15.69 6.86 16.59
C ILE A 107 16.84 5.91 16.30
N VAL A 108 17.22 5.77 15.03
CA VAL A 108 18.45 5.09 14.67
C VAL A 108 19.58 6.02 15.11
N ARG A 109 20.26 5.71 16.21
CA ARG A 109 21.52 6.37 16.56
C ARG A 109 22.52 6.02 15.46
N GLU A 110 22.70 6.93 14.51
CA GLU A 110 23.69 6.82 13.45
C GLU A 110 25.10 6.83 14.05
N GLY A 111 25.63 5.63 14.31
CA GLY A 111 27.06 5.40 14.20
C GLY A 111 27.41 5.48 12.73
N ARG A 112 28.03 6.59 12.32
CA ARG A 112 28.49 6.89 10.96
C ARG A 112 29.02 5.65 10.23
N VAL A 113 28.22 5.06 9.34
CA VAL A 113 28.70 4.59 8.05
C VAL A 113 27.54 4.62 7.06
N TYR A 114 27.65 5.49 6.05
CA TYR A 114 26.89 5.36 4.80
C TYR A 114 27.42 4.12 4.07
N TYR A 115 27.10 2.92 4.55
CA TYR A 115 27.15 1.78 3.67
C TYR A 115 25.99 1.99 2.70
N ARG A 116 26.32 2.17 1.43
CA ARG A 116 25.39 1.86 0.35
C ARG A 116 25.09 0.37 0.54
N ASP A 117 24.07 0.06 1.35
CA ASP A 117 23.80 -1.31 1.77
C ASP A 117 23.43 -2.09 0.51
N LEU A 118 24.38 -2.91 0.09
CA LEU A 118 24.27 -3.75 -1.09
C LEU A 118 23.16 -4.78 -0.90
N SER A 119 22.56 -4.96 0.29
CA SER A 119 21.36 -5.79 0.48
C SER A 119 20.09 -5.26 -0.24
N GLN A 120 20.09 -4.02 -0.76
CA GLN A 120 19.08 -3.61 -1.76
C GLN A 120 19.21 -4.39 -3.09
N THR A 121 20.29 -5.15 -3.22
CA THR A 121 20.61 -6.14 -4.25
C THR A 121 21.14 -7.41 -3.56
N THR A 122 20.27 -8.40 -3.28
CA THR A 122 20.60 -9.77 -2.75
C THR A 122 21.08 -9.76 -1.26
N ASP A 123 20.44 -10.31 -0.21
CA ASP A 123 19.50 -11.43 0.03
C ASP A 123 18.78 -11.27 1.42
N TYR A 124 17.70 -11.96 1.86
CA TYR A 124 17.20 -13.34 1.65
C TYR A 124 15.65 -13.45 1.54
N PRO A 125 15.11 -14.41 0.76
CA PRO A 125 13.68 -14.74 0.71
C PRO A 125 13.13 -15.25 2.05
N LYS A 126 11.80 -15.15 2.23
CA LYS A 126 11.05 -15.69 3.38
C LYS A 126 11.46 -17.14 3.65
N ASN A 127 12.26 -17.36 4.70
CA ASN A 127 12.46 -18.59 5.51
C ASN A 127 13.82 -18.67 6.24
N TYR A 128 14.60 -17.59 6.38
CA TYR A 128 15.87 -17.63 7.11
C TYR A 128 15.79 -16.89 8.46
N THR A 129 15.97 -17.62 9.55
CA THR A 129 16.23 -17.09 10.90
C THR A 129 17.71 -16.78 11.07
N LYS A 130 18.04 -15.62 11.64
CA LYS A 130 19.41 -15.31 12.09
C LYS A 130 19.84 -16.34 13.15
N SER A 131 20.88 -17.13 12.90
CA SER A 131 21.64 -17.71 14.01
C SER A 131 22.41 -16.59 14.69
N SER A 132 22.29 -16.58 16.01
CA SER A 132 22.98 -15.76 17.02
C SER A 132 24.37 -15.28 16.63
#